data_AF-A0A925BEG2-F1
#
_entry.id   AF-A0A925BEG2-F1
#
_cell.length_a   1.000
_cell.length_b   1.000
_cell.length_c   1.000
_cell.angle_alpha   90.00
_cell.angle_beta   90.00
_cell.angle_gamma   90.00
#
_symmetry.space_group_name_H-M   'P 1'
#
loop_
_entity.id
_entity.type
_entity.pdbx_description
1 polymer ?
#
loop_
_entity_poly.entity_id
_entity_poly.type
_entity_poly.pdbx_seq_one_letter_code
_entity_poly.pdbx_strand_id
1 'polypeptide(L)'
;TTTVWQSIARRGEGQYFAIAQNGGVPVVATPYDEKLAKLGAKMGTTYTAFGGGAGGSGVAFRKAASLKNSSMVANVGVASAFVTPRVSPPSGSGGGGFGGGAGAGGGRSGMGAEAASAPIYSAAAAGRAVNKALNSRAYDDSDLLTAIENGSIQLGKVKPQDLPDDLRKLSPTARKTAVEKRLAERKKLRTEILALSKKRDAFQRSEREKTAKGIGTGFDAAVTDALKTQAKRRGIGL
;
A
#
# COMPACT_ATOMS: atom_id res chain seq x y z
N THR A 1 2.97 5.86 -28.25
CA THR A 1 4.38 5.41 -28.30
C THR A 1 4.52 3.94 -28.65
N THR A 2 3.65 3.04 -28.14
CA THR A 2 3.63 1.60 -28.46
C THR A 2 3.70 1.27 -29.95
N THR A 3 2.90 1.92 -30.80
CA THR A 3 2.86 1.68 -32.24
C THR A 3 4.18 2.01 -32.95
N VAL A 4 4.90 3.02 -32.48
CA VAL A 4 6.22 3.42 -33.03
C VAL A 4 7.26 2.34 -32.72
N TRP A 5 7.29 1.87 -31.47
CA TRP A 5 8.20 0.78 -31.05
C TRP A 5 7.90 -0.55 -31.74
N GLN A 6 6.63 -0.87 -31.97
CA GLN A 6 6.24 -2.03 -32.77
C GLN A 6 6.72 -1.91 -34.22
N SER A 7 6.64 -0.72 -34.82
CA SER A 7 7.12 -0.49 -36.19
C SER A 7 8.65 -0.62 -36.28
N ILE A 8 9.39 -0.02 -35.34
CA ILE A 8 10.85 -0.12 -35.26
C ILE A 8 11.28 -1.58 -35.09
N ALA A 9 10.67 -2.31 -34.16
CA ALA A 9 10.98 -3.72 -33.93
C ALA A 9 10.72 -4.57 -35.18
N ARG A 10 9.60 -4.36 -35.86
CA ARG A 10 9.30 -5.09 -37.11
C ARG A 10 10.29 -4.77 -38.23
N ARG A 11 10.67 -3.50 -38.39
CA ARG A 11 11.64 -3.06 -39.41
C ARG A 11 13.05 -3.59 -39.16
N GLY A 12 13.44 -3.72 -37.90
CA GLY A 12 14.69 -4.35 -37.48
C GLY A 12 14.60 -5.87 -37.29
N GLU A 13 13.55 -6.52 -37.81
CA GLU A 13 13.30 -7.97 -37.70
C GLU A 13 13.20 -8.53 -36.27
N GLY A 14 13.12 -7.65 -35.28
CA GLY A 14 12.93 -7.96 -33.88
C GLY A 14 11.47 -8.22 -33.49
N GLN A 15 11.24 -8.41 -32.19
CA GLN A 15 9.91 -8.53 -31.60
C GLN A 15 9.72 -7.46 -30.55
N TYR A 16 8.54 -6.84 -30.56
CA TYR A 16 8.12 -5.94 -29.50
C TYR A 16 7.35 -6.74 -28.45
N PHE A 17 7.76 -6.62 -27.19
CA PHE A 17 6.99 -7.08 -26.04
C PHE A 17 7.03 -6.01 -24.95
N ALA A 18 5.92 -5.86 -24.23
CA ALA A 18 5.82 -4.96 -23.10
C ALA A 18 5.76 -5.80 -21.83
N ILE A 19 6.69 -5.55 -20.91
CA ILE A 19 6.65 -6.16 -19.58
C ILE A 19 5.87 -5.23 -18.67
N ALA A 20 4.90 -5.77 -17.95
CA ALA A 20 4.20 -5.02 -16.92
C ALA A 20 5.20 -4.49 -15.89
N GLN A 21 4.94 -3.31 -15.30
CA GLN A 21 5.86 -2.68 -14.34
C GLN A 21 6.14 -3.56 -13.10
N ASN A 22 5.26 -4.52 -12.80
CA ASN A 22 5.44 -5.52 -11.74
C ASN A 22 6.22 -6.78 -12.21
N GLY A 23 6.80 -6.76 -13.41
CA GLY A 23 7.54 -7.88 -14.00
C GLY A 23 6.68 -9.08 -14.37
N GLY A 24 5.36 -8.92 -14.46
CA GLY A 24 4.43 -10.04 -14.70
C GLY A 24 4.20 -10.94 -13.48
N VAL A 25 4.86 -10.66 -12.34
CA VAL A 25 4.71 -11.47 -11.13
C VAL A 25 3.43 -11.05 -10.40
N PRO A 26 2.47 -11.97 -10.19
CA PRO A 26 1.27 -11.65 -9.42
C PRO A 26 1.66 -11.27 -7.99
N VAL A 27 1.08 -10.18 -7.49
CA VAL A 27 1.20 -9.82 -6.07
C VAL A 27 0.36 -10.83 -5.28
N VAL A 28 1.03 -11.85 -4.72
CA VAL A 28 0.38 -12.87 -3.92
C VAL A 28 -0.03 -12.27 -2.57
N ALA A 29 -1.33 -12.10 -2.36
CA ALA A 29 -1.88 -11.76 -1.06
C ALA A 29 -1.53 -12.85 -0.06
N THR A 30 -1.12 -12.46 1.15
CA THR A 30 -0.70 -13.42 2.18
C THR A 30 -1.68 -13.41 3.35
N PRO A 31 -1.84 -14.54 4.07
CA PRO A 31 -2.67 -14.60 5.27
C PRO A 31 -2.15 -13.68 6.41
N TYR A 32 -0.97 -13.09 6.26
CA TYR A 32 -0.37 -12.17 7.22
C TYR A 32 -0.67 -10.69 6.92
N ASP A 33 -1.20 -10.37 5.74
CA ASP A 33 -1.31 -8.98 5.26
C ASP A 33 -2.28 -8.15 6.12
N GLU A 34 -3.42 -8.72 6.50
CA GLU A 34 -4.39 -8.07 7.39
C GLU A 34 -3.78 -7.75 8.76
N LYS A 35 -3.11 -8.72 9.37
CA LYS A 35 -2.50 -8.54 10.69
C LYS A 35 -1.38 -7.49 10.64
N LEU A 36 -0.56 -7.51 9.59
CA LEU A 36 0.47 -6.50 9.36
C LEU A 36 -0.14 -5.11 9.21
N ALA A 37 -1.20 -4.97 8.43
CA ALA A 37 -1.86 -3.68 8.24
C ALA A 37 -2.46 -3.14 9.55
N LYS A 38 -3.15 -3.98 10.34
CA LYS A 38 -3.67 -3.60 11.66
C LYS A 38 -2.56 -3.16 12.62
N LEU A 39 -1.46 -3.91 12.68
CA LEU A 39 -0.31 -3.55 13.51
C LEU A 39 0.36 -2.26 13.04
N GLY A 40 0.48 -2.04 11.72
CA GLY A 40 1.03 -0.80 11.17
C GLY A 40 0.15 0.43 11.43
N ALA A 41 -1.17 0.26 11.42
CA ALA A 41 -2.12 1.28 11.82
C ALA A 41 -1.98 1.60 13.31
N LYS A 42 -1.97 0.58 14.18
CA LYS A 42 -1.74 0.72 15.62
C LYS A 42 -0.39 1.35 15.95
N MET A 43 0.67 0.99 15.23
CA MET A 43 1.97 1.64 15.42
C MET A 43 1.90 3.12 15.05
N GLY A 44 1.13 3.48 14.02
CA GLY A 44 0.88 4.87 13.62
C GLY A 44 0.21 5.72 14.70
N THR A 45 -0.60 5.15 15.59
CA THR A 45 -1.25 5.89 16.68
C THR A 45 -0.27 6.28 17.79
N THR A 46 0.93 5.70 17.81
CA THR A 46 1.99 6.11 18.75
C THR A 46 2.71 7.39 18.31
N TYR A 47 2.42 7.92 17.11
CA TYR A 47 2.97 9.19 16.64
C TYR A 47 2.62 10.32 17.62
N THR A 48 3.64 10.98 18.14
CA THR A 48 3.49 12.03 19.15
C THR A 48 4.08 13.32 18.59
N ALA A 49 3.22 14.13 17.98
CA ALA A 49 3.61 15.41 17.42
C ALA A 49 4.14 16.35 18.52
N PHE A 50 5.32 16.95 18.32
CA PHE A 50 5.89 17.97 19.21
C PHE A 50 6.50 19.12 18.41
N GLY A 51 6.81 20.23 19.08
CA GLY A 51 7.33 21.45 18.46
C GLY A 51 6.25 22.48 18.13
N GLY A 52 6.62 23.47 17.32
CA GLY A 52 5.74 24.56 16.88
C GLY A 52 5.59 25.71 17.89
N GLY A 53 6.22 25.65 19.07
CA GLY A 53 6.17 26.71 20.06
C GLY A 53 4.86 26.78 20.85
N ALA A 54 4.71 27.88 21.59
CA ALA A 54 3.53 28.15 22.42
C ALA A 54 2.35 28.69 21.60
N GLY A 55 1.17 28.67 22.20
CA GLY A 55 -0.02 29.31 21.64
C GLY A 55 -0.68 28.52 20.50
N GLY A 56 -1.64 29.18 19.82
CA GLY A 56 -2.46 28.55 18.79
C GLY A 56 -1.68 28.05 17.57
N SER A 57 -0.59 28.73 17.20
CA SER A 57 0.29 28.31 16.10
C SER A 57 0.97 26.97 16.38
N GLY A 58 1.49 26.76 17.59
CA GLY A 58 2.11 25.49 17.97
C GLY A 58 1.10 24.34 18.07
N VAL A 59 -0.11 24.62 18.56
CA VAL A 59 -1.20 23.64 18.55
C VAL A 59 -1.58 23.26 17.10
N ALA A 60 -1.70 24.25 16.22
CA ALA A 60 -2.00 24.03 14.80
C ALA A 60 -0.90 23.22 14.10
N PHE A 61 0.38 23.51 14.40
CA PHE A 61 1.52 22.75 13.89
C PHE A 61 1.45 21.27 14.29
N ARG A 62 1.27 20.98 15.59
CA ARG A 62 1.19 19.59 16.07
C ARG A 62 -0.04 18.86 15.51
N LYS A 63 -1.16 19.56 15.37
CA LYS A 63 -2.37 19.01 14.74
C LYS A 63 -2.11 18.68 13.26
N ALA A 64 -1.49 19.58 12.50
CA ALA A 64 -1.16 19.36 11.10
C ALA A 64 -0.17 18.19 10.92
N ALA A 65 0.86 18.10 11.76
CA ALA A 65 1.81 16.99 11.76
C ALA A 65 1.13 15.65 12.05
N SER A 66 0.24 15.61 13.06
CA SER A 66 -0.56 14.42 13.37
C SER A 66 -1.51 14.03 12.24
N LEU A 67 -2.17 15.00 11.61
CA LEU A 67 -3.05 14.77 10.46
C LEU A 67 -2.27 14.24 9.26
N LYS A 68 -1.07 14.76 8.97
CA LYS A 68 -0.20 14.27 7.90
C LYS A 68 0.18 12.80 8.14
N ASN A 69 0.55 12.43 9.36
CA ASN A 69 0.79 11.03 9.72
C ASN A 69 -0.50 10.19 9.55
N SER A 70 -1.64 10.67 10.04
CA SER A 70 -2.93 9.97 9.89
C SER A 70 -3.35 9.81 8.44
N SER A 71 -3.13 10.78 7.55
CA SER A 71 -3.44 10.65 6.12
C SER A 71 -2.51 9.64 5.42
N MET A 72 -1.25 9.56 5.84
CA MET A 72 -0.34 8.51 5.40
C MET A 72 -0.79 7.11 5.87
N VAL A 73 -1.43 7.02 7.05
CA VAL A 73 -2.02 5.78 7.57
C VAL A 73 -3.38 5.48 6.93
N ALA A 74 -4.20 6.48 6.62
CA ALA A 74 -5.57 6.33 6.08
C ALA A 74 -5.60 5.85 4.63
N ASN A 75 -4.53 6.08 3.85
CA ASN A 75 -4.35 5.45 2.52
C ASN A 75 -4.20 3.90 2.58
N VAL A 76 -4.37 3.29 3.76
CA VAL A 76 -4.55 1.85 3.97
C VAL A 76 -5.98 1.37 3.72
N GLY A 77 -7.00 2.24 3.77
CA GLY A 77 -8.41 1.83 3.75
C GLY A 77 -9.25 2.23 2.54
N VAL A 78 -8.76 3.09 1.63
CA VAL A 78 -9.61 3.63 0.55
C VAL A 78 -8.91 3.57 -0.81
N ALA A 79 -8.75 2.35 -1.33
CA ALA A 79 -8.50 2.13 -2.75
C ALA A 79 -9.62 1.26 -3.32
N SER A 80 -10.87 1.70 -3.17
CA SER A 80 -12.03 1.18 -3.88
C SER A 80 -13.12 2.23 -3.85
N ALA A 81 -13.07 3.17 -4.79
CA ALA A 81 -14.21 3.91 -5.32
C ALA A 81 -13.72 4.96 -6.32
N PHE A 82 -13.23 4.54 -7.49
CA PHE A 82 -13.44 5.27 -8.75
C PHE A 82 -13.08 4.35 -9.93
N VAL A 83 -13.86 3.27 -10.09
CA VAL A 83 -14.11 2.71 -11.42
C VAL A 83 -15.49 3.22 -11.78
N THR A 84 -15.55 4.39 -12.41
CA THR A 84 -16.69 4.65 -13.27
C THR A 84 -16.58 3.65 -14.43
N PRO A 85 -17.61 2.85 -14.72
CA PRO A 85 -17.61 2.12 -15.97
C PRO A 85 -17.60 3.17 -17.08
N ARG A 86 -16.52 3.22 -17.87
CA ARG A 86 -16.48 3.98 -19.11
C ARG A 86 -17.47 3.30 -20.05
N VAL A 87 -18.74 3.69 -19.96
CA VAL A 87 -19.74 3.39 -20.97
C VAL A 87 -19.37 4.24 -22.17
N SER A 88 -18.77 3.62 -23.19
CA SER A 88 -18.60 4.25 -24.50
C SER A 88 -19.99 4.63 -25.01
N PRO A 89 -20.23 5.89 -25.45
CA PRO A 89 -21.48 6.20 -26.12
C PRO A 89 -21.56 5.41 -27.44
N PRO A 90 -22.69 4.76 -27.77
CA PRO A 90 -22.88 4.21 -29.09
C PRO A 90 -22.96 5.37 -30.10
N SER A 91 -22.13 5.25 -31.13
CA SER A 91 -22.19 6.06 -32.36
C SER A 91 -23.63 6.09 -32.89
N GLY A 92 -24.29 7.24 -32.80
CA GLY A 92 -25.58 7.46 -33.40
C GLY A 92 -25.50 7.42 -34.93
N SER A 93 -26.24 6.51 -35.55
CA SER A 93 -26.68 6.59 -36.93
C SER A 93 -28.07 5.98 -37.04
N GLY A 94 -29.08 6.86 -36.98
CA GLY A 94 -30.36 6.81 -37.69
C GLY A 94 -31.23 5.54 -37.66
N GLY A 95 -32.49 5.72 -37.21
CA GLY A 95 -33.63 5.08 -37.89
C GLY A 95 -34.67 4.39 -37.00
N GLY A 96 -35.73 5.12 -36.61
CA GLY A 96 -37.15 4.72 -36.69
C GLY A 96 -37.71 3.56 -35.84
N GLY A 97 -38.88 3.80 -35.22
CA GLY A 97 -39.92 2.76 -35.05
C GLY A 97 -40.51 2.59 -33.65
N PHE A 98 -41.76 3.03 -33.49
CA PHE A 98 -42.62 2.87 -32.32
C PHE A 98 -43.17 1.43 -32.18
N GLY A 99 -43.49 0.99 -30.95
CA GLY A 99 -44.38 -0.15 -30.70
C GLY A 99 -44.32 -0.69 -29.26
N GLY A 100 -45.42 -0.57 -28.51
CA GLY A 100 -45.55 -1.01 -27.12
C GLY A 100 -45.90 -2.49 -26.93
N GLY A 101 -45.85 -2.95 -25.68
CA GLY A 101 -46.32 -4.28 -25.28
C GLY A 101 -45.89 -4.67 -23.87
N ALA A 102 -46.87 -4.78 -22.96
CA ALA A 102 -46.73 -5.28 -21.59
C ALA A 102 -46.68 -6.83 -21.54
N GLY A 103 -46.04 -7.42 -20.51
CA GLY A 103 -46.17 -8.86 -20.23
C GLY A 103 -45.16 -9.48 -19.26
N ALA A 104 -45.53 -9.49 -17.97
CA ALA A 104 -45.34 -10.51 -16.92
C ALA A 104 -44.07 -11.41 -16.82
N GLY A 105 -43.53 -11.45 -15.59
CA GLY A 105 -43.41 -12.70 -14.82
C GLY A 105 -42.04 -13.40 -14.79
N GLY A 106 -41.36 -13.34 -13.65
CA GLY A 106 -40.17 -14.18 -13.41
C GLY A 106 -39.46 -13.88 -12.10
N GLY A 107 -40.11 -14.16 -10.97
CA GLY A 107 -39.49 -14.05 -9.65
C GLY A 107 -38.41 -15.11 -9.43
N ARG A 108 -37.23 -14.67 -8.96
CA ARG A 108 -36.35 -15.45 -8.08
C ARG A 108 -35.90 -14.56 -6.94
N SER A 109 -36.66 -14.61 -5.86
CA SER A 109 -36.21 -14.24 -4.52
C SER A 109 -35.17 -15.25 -4.05
N GLY A 110 -34.10 -14.79 -3.39
CA GLY A 110 -33.30 -15.65 -2.53
C GLY A 110 -31.80 -15.32 -2.52
N MET A 111 -31.30 -14.96 -1.33
CA MET A 111 -29.92 -14.68 -0.93
C MET A 111 -29.35 -13.35 -1.47
N GLY A 112 -29.30 -12.25 -0.72
CA GLY A 112 -29.17 -12.18 0.74
C GLY A 112 -27.77 -12.63 1.18
N ALA A 113 -26.77 -11.85 0.80
CA ALA A 113 -25.52 -11.67 1.54
C ALA A 113 -24.81 -10.46 0.93
N GLU A 114 -25.24 -9.27 1.34
CA GLU A 114 -24.36 -8.10 1.33
C GLU A 114 -23.21 -8.45 2.28
N ALA A 115 -22.20 -9.13 1.74
CA ALA A 115 -20.93 -9.30 2.41
C ALA A 115 -20.38 -7.90 2.55
N ALA A 116 -20.67 -7.26 3.69
CA ALA A 116 -20.00 -6.06 4.13
C ALA A 116 -18.52 -6.29 3.90
N SER A 117 -17.97 -5.63 2.88
CA SER A 117 -16.60 -5.86 2.46
C SER A 117 -15.71 -5.43 3.62
N ALA A 118 -15.23 -6.39 4.41
CA ALA A 118 -14.15 -6.16 5.34
C ALA A 118 -13.05 -5.44 4.53
N PRO A 119 -12.46 -4.34 5.06
CA PRO A 119 -11.49 -3.57 4.29
C PRO A 119 -10.45 -4.55 3.77
N ILE A 120 -10.34 -4.67 2.44
CA ILE A 120 -9.31 -5.49 1.82
C ILE A 120 -7.99 -4.85 2.22
N TYR A 121 -7.36 -5.36 3.27
CA TYR A 121 -6.03 -4.95 3.66
C TYR A 121 -5.08 -5.46 2.58
N SER A 122 -4.79 -4.58 1.63
CA SER A 122 -3.97 -4.89 0.47
C SER A 122 -2.55 -5.29 0.89
N ALA A 123 -1.90 -6.14 0.09
CA ALA A 123 -0.47 -6.41 0.21
C ALA A 123 0.39 -5.12 0.27
N ALA A 124 -0.12 -4.02 -0.30
CA ALA A 124 0.49 -2.69 -0.21
C ALA A 124 0.40 -2.10 1.21
N ALA A 125 -0.72 -2.25 1.91
CA ALA A 125 -0.85 -1.83 3.30
C ALA A 125 0.08 -2.62 4.22
N ALA A 126 0.18 -3.93 4.02
CA ALA A 126 1.16 -4.78 4.72
C ALA A 126 2.60 -4.32 4.44
N GLY A 127 2.94 -4.04 3.17
CA GLY A 127 4.24 -3.49 2.79
C GLY A 127 4.56 -2.16 3.46
N ARG A 128 3.60 -1.25 3.55
CA ARG A 128 3.75 0.02 4.29
C ARG A 128 3.99 -0.20 5.79
N ALA A 129 3.28 -1.14 6.41
CA ALA A 129 3.49 -1.47 7.82
C ALA A 129 4.92 -1.98 8.08
N VAL A 130 5.43 -2.85 7.20
CA VAL A 130 6.81 -3.37 7.27
C VAL A 130 7.82 -2.25 7.06
N ASN A 131 7.65 -1.40 6.05
CA ASN A 131 8.53 -0.25 5.82
C ASN A 131 8.57 0.66 7.06
N LYS A 132 7.41 0.95 7.65
CA LYS A 132 7.32 1.79 8.85
C LYS A 132 8.06 1.20 10.06
N ALA A 133 8.13 -0.12 10.16
CA ALA A 133 8.84 -0.80 11.24
C ALA A 133 10.36 -0.81 11.05
N LEU A 134 10.82 -0.89 9.79
CA LEU A 134 12.24 -0.97 9.43
C LEU A 134 12.91 0.41 9.28
N ASN A 135 12.20 1.37 8.71
CA ASN A 135 12.75 2.66 8.33
C ASN A 135 12.76 3.62 9.54
N SER A 136 13.95 4.00 9.99
CA SER A 136 14.12 4.98 11.07
C SER A 136 13.59 6.38 10.72
N ARG A 137 13.39 6.67 9.43
CA ARG A 137 12.77 7.89 8.90
C ARG A 137 11.31 7.69 8.47
N ALA A 138 10.67 6.62 8.94
CA ALA A 138 9.25 6.38 8.62
C ALA A 138 8.33 7.45 9.21
N TYR A 139 8.77 8.12 10.27
CA TYR A 139 8.16 9.32 10.82
C TYR A 139 9.08 10.51 10.57
N ASP A 140 8.51 11.70 10.51
CA ASP A 140 9.25 12.94 10.35
C ASP A 140 9.79 13.48 11.68
N ASP A 141 10.60 14.53 11.59
CA ASP A 141 11.25 15.17 12.74
C ASP A 141 10.26 15.82 13.73
N SER A 142 8.96 15.82 13.39
CA SER A 142 7.89 16.28 14.28
C SER A 142 7.41 15.19 15.23
N ASP A 143 7.90 13.95 15.13
CA ASP A 143 7.58 12.87 16.07
C ASP A 143 8.56 12.78 17.24
N LEU A 144 8.06 13.07 18.45
CA LEU A 144 8.86 13.09 19.68
C LEU A 144 9.48 11.72 19.96
N LEU A 145 8.74 10.64 19.73
CA LEU A 145 9.24 9.30 20.04
C LEU A 145 10.38 8.90 19.11
N THR A 146 10.27 9.18 17.80
CA THR A 146 11.36 8.97 16.85
C THR A 146 12.57 9.83 17.19
N ALA A 147 12.35 11.10 17.56
CA ALA A 147 13.41 12.01 17.97
C ALA A 147 14.14 11.57 19.25
N ILE A 148 13.46 10.87 20.15
CA ILE A 148 14.10 10.25 21.32
C ILE A 148 14.80 8.95 20.93
N GLU A 149 14.17 8.08 20.11
CA GLU A 149 14.75 6.81 19.66
C GLU A 149 16.05 7.02 18.86
N ASN A 150 16.13 8.06 18.04
CA ASN A 150 17.32 8.38 17.24
C ASN A 150 18.36 9.25 17.98
N GLY A 151 18.07 9.64 19.23
CA GLY A 151 18.97 10.46 20.06
C GLY A 151 19.05 11.94 19.66
N SER A 152 18.24 12.41 18.71
CA SER A 152 18.21 13.83 18.32
C SER A 152 17.68 14.73 19.44
N ILE A 153 16.84 14.20 20.33
CA ILE A 153 16.24 14.94 21.43
C ILE A 153 16.26 14.15 22.73
N GLN A 154 16.54 14.86 23.83
CA GLN A 154 16.35 14.37 25.18
C GLN A 154 15.07 15.00 25.76
N LEU A 155 14.15 14.19 26.26
CA LEU A 155 12.85 14.65 26.79
C LEU A 155 12.99 15.79 27.82
N GLY A 156 14.02 15.75 28.67
CA GLY A 156 14.27 16.79 29.68
C GLY A 156 14.68 18.15 29.11
N LYS A 157 15.15 18.20 27.85
CA LYS A 157 15.52 19.44 27.15
C LYS A 157 14.38 20.02 26.30
N VAL A 158 13.26 19.29 26.17
CA VAL A 158 12.08 19.76 25.42
C VAL A 158 11.30 20.76 26.26
N LYS A 159 11.06 21.95 25.70
CA LYS A 159 10.27 22.97 26.40
C LYS A 159 8.83 22.48 26.58
N PRO A 160 8.18 22.71 27.73
CA PRO A 160 6.81 22.27 27.96
C PRO A 160 5.81 22.77 26.91
N GLN A 161 6.04 23.95 26.34
CA GLN A 161 5.19 24.54 25.29
C GLN A 161 5.22 23.79 23.95
N ASP A 162 6.31 23.07 23.68
CA ASP A 162 6.48 22.26 22.47
C ASP A 162 5.81 20.90 22.60
N LEU A 163 5.36 20.53 23.80
CA LEU A 163 4.69 19.26 24.04
C LEU A 163 3.20 19.34 23.71
N PRO A 164 2.60 18.22 23.27
CA PRO A 164 1.16 18.11 23.15
C PRO A 164 0.49 18.19 24.53
N ASP A 165 -0.78 18.60 24.58
CA ASP A 165 -1.47 18.97 25.82
C ASP A 165 -1.56 17.85 26.85
N ASP A 166 -1.71 16.62 26.38
CA ASP A 166 -1.70 15.39 27.18
C ASP A 166 -0.38 15.19 27.94
N LEU A 167 0.76 15.52 27.33
CA LEU A 167 2.08 15.44 27.96
C LEU A 167 2.45 16.70 28.74
N ARG A 168 1.99 17.86 28.28
CA ARG A 168 2.28 19.17 28.90
C ARG A 168 1.63 19.30 30.27
N LYS A 169 0.41 18.80 30.44
CA LYS A 169 -0.37 18.85 31.70
C LYS A 169 0.15 17.89 32.78
N LEU A 170 1.02 16.94 32.43
CA LEU A 170 1.62 15.99 33.36
C LEU A 170 2.83 16.61 34.08
N SER A 171 3.06 16.15 35.32
CA SER A 171 4.31 16.42 36.04
C SER A 171 5.52 15.85 35.29
N PRO A 172 6.75 16.35 35.53
CA PRO A 172 7.94 15.84 34.83
C PRO A 172 8.12 14.32 34.93
N THR A 173 7.87 13.75 36.11
CA THR A 173 7.94 12.30 36.34
C THR A 173 6.85 11.55 35.57
N ALA A 174 5.59 12.00 35.69
CA ALA A 174 4.47 11.36 34.99
C ALA A 174 4.59 11.45 33.46
N ARG A 175 5.12 12.58 32.95
CA ARG A 175 5.42 12.79 31.54
C ARG A 175 6.48 11.81 31.04
N LYS A 176 7.58 11.63 31.80
CA LYS A 176 8.63 10.65 31.47
C LYS A 176 8.04 9.24 31.37
N THR A 177 7.28 8.81 32.38
CA THR A 177 6.62 7.49 32.38
C THR A 177 5.65 7.32 31.20
N ALA A 178 4.88 8.36 30.86
CA ALA A 178 3.97 8.31 29.72
C ALA A 178 4.72 8.13 28.38
N VAL A 179 5.82 8.85 28.18
CA VAL A 179 6.66 8.73 26.98
C VAL A 179 7.33 7.35 26.91
N GLU A 180 7.89 6.86 28.02
CA GLU A 180 8.49 5.53 28.12
C GLU A 180 7.48 4.41 27.79
N LYS A 181 6.23 4.54 28.27
CA LYS A 181 5.15 3.61 27.94
C LYS A 181 4.87 3.58 26.43
N ARG A 182 4.81 4.74 25.77
CA ARG A 182 4.58 4.82 24.32
C ARG A 182 5.75 4.26 23.52
N LEU A 183 6.99 4.50 23.96
CA LEU A 183 8.19 3.92 23.37
C LEU A 183 8.17 2.39 23.48
N ALA A 184 7.84 1.86 24.65
CA ALA A 184 7.72 0.42 24.87
C ALA A 184 6.63 -0.21 23.99
N GLU A 185 5.47 0.44 23.88
CA GLU A 185 4.41 0.00 22.97
C GLU A 185 4.86 -0.01 21.51
N ARG A 186 5.47 1.08 21.04
CA ARG A 186 5.99 1.17 19.66
C ARG A 186 7.04 0.09 19.38
N LYS A 187 7.97 -0.13 20.31
CA LYS A 187 9.00 -1.18 20.18
C LYS A 187 8.36 -2.57 20.10
N LYS A 188 7.36 -2.84 20.93
CA LYS A 188 6.60 -4.10 20.88
C LYS A 188 5.94 -4.30 19.51
N LEU A 189 5.22 -3.30 19.01
CA LEU A 189 4.54 -3.34 17.71
C LEU A 189 5.54 -3.54 16.56
N ARG A 190 6.68 -2.85 16.60
CA ARG A 190 7.78 -3.02 15.63
C ARG A 190 8.26 -4.47 15.60
N THR A 191 8.52 -5.07 16.76
CA THR A 191 8.94 -6.48 16.86
C THR A 191 7.89 -7.43 16.30
N GLU A 192 6.61 -7.23 16.61
CA GLU A 192 5.51 -8.05 16.09
C GLU A 192 5.37 -7.95 14.56
N ILE A 193 5.50 -6.73 14.00
CA ILE A 193 5.49 -6.50 12.55
C ILE A 193 6.65 -7.24 11.88
N LEU A 194 7.87 -7.13 12.42
CA LEU A 194 9.04 -7.80 11.85
C LEU A 194 8.94 -9.32 11.92
N ALA A 195 8.42 -9.86 13.03
CA ALA A 195 8.19 -11.30 13.18
C ALA A 195 7.18 -11.82 12.15
N LEU A 196 6.09 -11.08 11.91
CA LEU A 196 5.11 -11.42 10.88
C LEU A 196 5.64 -11.23 9.46
N SER A 197 6.46 -10.20 9.21
CA SER A 197 7.08 -9.98 7.91
C SER A 197 7.93 -11.18 7.51
N LYS A 198 8.73 -11.75 8.43
CA LYS A 198 9.52 -12.96 8.15
C LYS A 198 8.66 -14.14 7.70
N LYS A 199 7.48 -14.31 8.32
CA LYS A 199 6.51 -15.35 7.94
C LYS A 199 5.91 -15.08 6.56
N ARG A 200 5.57 -13.82 6.28
CA ARG A 200 5.09 -13.36 4.97
C ARG A 200 6.12 -13.64 3.87
N ASP A 201 7.39 -13.31 4.11
CA ASP A 201 8.46 -13.51 3.14
C ASP A 201 8.74 -15.00 2.89
N ALA A 202 8.68 -15.84 3.93
CA ALA A 202 8.79 -17.29 3.79
C ALA A 202 7.62 -17.87 2.97
N PHE A 203 6.39 -17.44 3.24
CA PHE A 203 5.21 -17.85 2.48
C PHE A 203 5.34 -17.46 1.00
N GLN A 204 5.66 -16.20 0.71
CA GLN A 204 5.82 -15.72 -0.67
C GLN A 204 6.93 -16.46 -1.42
N ARG A 205 8.06 -16.79 -0.76
CA ARG A 205 9.11 -17.60 -1.38
C ARG A 205 8.60 -19.00 -1.72
N SER A 206 7.91 -19.66 -0.80
CA SER A 206 7.33 -20.98 -1.05
C SER A 206 6.30 -20.98 -2.17
N GLU A 207 5.45 -19.95 -2.25
CA GLU A 207 4.48 -19.80 -3.34
C GLU A 207 5.18 -19.55 -4.68
N ARG A 208 6.21 -18.68 -4.69
CA ARG A 208 7.03 -18.43 -5.89
C ARG A 208 7.72 -19.70 -6.38
N GLU A 209 8.24 -20.54 -5.50
CA GLU A 209 8.86 -21.82 -5.88
C GLU A 209 7.85 -22.80 -6.50
N LYS A 210 6.60 -22.82 -6.02
CA LYS A 210 5.52 -23.60 -6.63
C LYS A 210 5.14 -23.08 -8.01
N THR A 211 5.05 -21.76 -8.18
CA THR A 211 4.66 -21.15 -9.46
C THR A 211 5.81 -21.13 -10.49
N ALA A 212 7.07 -21.02 -10.03
CA ALA A 212 8.26 -21.04 -10.89
C ALA A 212 8.47 -22.39 -11.59
N LYS A 213 7.94 -23.49 -11.03
CA LYS A 213 7.91 -24.80 -11.70
C LYS A 213 6.89 -24.89 -12.86
N GLY A 214 6.05 -23.87 -13.07
CA GLY A 214 4.95 -23.94 -14.04
C GLY A 214 4.88 -22.83 -15.10
N ILE A 215 5.39 -21.62 -14.86
CA ILE A 215 5.12 -20.49 -15.78
C ILE A 215 6.30 -19.53 -15.91
N GLY A 216 6.93 -19.51 -17.09
CA GLY A 216 7.92 -18.50 -17.50
C GLY A 216 7.25 -17.16 -17.85
N THR A 217 6.88 -16.36 -16.84
CA THR A 217 6.25 -15.03 -17.03
C THR A 217 7.17 -13.85 -16.72
N GLY A 218 8.45 -14.10 -16.44
CA GLY A 218 9.46 -13.05 -16.19
C GLY A 218 10.13 -12.52 -17.45
N PHE A 219 10.94 -11.47 -17.31
CA PHE A 219 11.76 -10.89 -18.39
C PHE A 219 12.58 -11.96 -19.11
N ASP A 220 13.22 -12.86 -18.37
CA ASP A 220 14.05 -13.92 -18.97
C ASP A 220 13.24 -14.87 -19.83
N ALA A 221 11.99 -15.17 -19.45
CA ALA A 221 11.11 -16.01 -20.24
C ALA A 221 10.61 -15.29 -21.49
N ALA A 222 10.28 -13.99 -21.39
CA ALA A 222 9.90 -13.17 -22.54
C ALA A 222 11.05 -13.03 -23.55
N VAL A 223 12.28 -12.83 -23.06
CA VAL A 223 13.49 -12.80 -23.89
C VAL A 223 13.73 -14.18 -24.52
N THR A 224 13.61 -15.26 -23.75
CA THR A 224 13.80 -16.63 -24.25
C THR A 224 12.79 -16.97 -25.35
N ASP A 225 11.52 -16.62 -25.18
CA ASP A 225 10.46 -16.88 -26.18
C ASP A 225 10.66 -16.03 -27.45
N ALA A 226 11.06 -14.76 -27.29
CA ALA A 226 11.40 -13.89 -28.41
C ALA A 226 12.61 -14.42 -29.20
N LEU A 227 13.66 -14.89 -28.52
CA LEU A 227 14.84 -15.48 -29.14
C LEU A 227 14.50 -16.78 -29.87
N LYS A 228 13.72 -17.68 -29.25
CA LYS A 228 13.23 -18.91 -29.89
C LYS A 228 12.43 -18.62 -31.16
N THR A 229 11.54 -17.64 -31.10
CA THR A 229 10.73 -17.22 -32.25
C THR A 229 11.60 -16.66 -33.37
N GLN A 230 12.59 -15.82 -33.06
CA GLN A 230 13.50 -15.24 -34.04
C GLN A 230 14.42 -16.30 -34.66
N ALA A 231 15.00 -17.19 -33.84
CA ALA A 231 15.86 -18.27 -34.30
C ALA A 231 15.12 -19.21 -35.27
N LYS A 232 13.86 -19.57 -34.95
CA LYS A 232 13.01 -20.37 -35.84
C LYS A 232 12.78 -19.70 -37.20
N ARG A 233 12.54 -18.38 -37.24
CA ARG A 233 12.39 -17.64 -38.52
C ARG A 233 13.66 -17.63 -39.36
N ARG A 234 14.82 -17.75 -38.71
CA ARG A 234 16.15 -17.75 -39.32
C ARG A 234 16.68 -19.17 -39.59
N GLY A 235 15.91 -20.20 -39.27
CA GLY A 235 16.35 -21.60 -39.39
C GLY A 235 17.47 -21.99 -38.43
N ILE A 236 17.67 -21.22 -37.36
CA ILE A 236 18.67 -21.49 -36.32
C ILE A 236 18.01 -22.34 -35.23
N GLY A 237 18.59 -23.51 -34.95
CA GLY A 237 18.16 -24.36 -33.83
C GLY A 237 18.68 -23.81 -32.50
N LEU A 238 17.79 -23.70 -31.51
CA LEU A 238 18.07 -23.31 -30.12
C LEU A 238 17.62 -24.40 -29.16
#